data_AF-A0A381VW89-F1
#
_entry.id   AF-A0A381VW89-F1
#
_cell.length_a   1.000
_cell.length_b   1.000
_cell.length_c   1.000
_cell.angle_alpha   90.00
_cell.angle_beta   90.00
_cell.angle_gamma   90.00
#
_symmetry.space_group_name_H-M   'P 1'
#
loop_
_entity.id
_entity.type
_entity.pdbx_description
1 polymer ?
#
loop_
_entity_poly.entity_id
_entity_poly.type
_entity_poly.pdbx_seq_one_letter_code
_entity_poly.pdbx_strand_id
1 'polypeptide(L)'
;VTNKSLSLDELVRANKDQFDRIFNDQMQQANLQGSLEAARTEIGVASGSQPSVVSASDSNIVNILNQKYSDDWSHDLIEHTTIGNEIRVVCRLQAGGMTKTRSGTAQVNGNIGIAVQRATDNALAQCYAEINETSITSANKTEIRTPAGDTAPARAADSTAAMPLQSGRRARPGEPIDTVTLDLIENALSNARHEMDAVLFRSAMSPVIREQHDEFPMITDPKGRMIVGQFGSYVAEMLREKRFDLAPGDIILQSDPYQCGGAVSHINDWLVLMPIFHNDALVGFSSMFGHMMDVGGPVAGSMPTTAQSIFGEGIRIPPIKLYDRGQLNQAALDLVLNNTRTPDMNYSDLMAIIAGSRAGEKRVIEICQRFGTQTYFQACEELLLRTNRAMRQLIVQNLPTEPKSFEDYVDDDGCGNGPFKLKLTV
;
A
#
# COMPACT_ATOMS: atom_id res chain seq x y z
N VAL A 1 -22.53 21.41 17.38
CA VAL A 1 -22.70 20.45 16.28
C VAL A 1 -22.12 19.12 16.76
N THR A 2 -22.88 18.04 16.73
CA THR A 2 -22.51 16.73 17.29
C THR A 2 -21.28 16.16 16.60
N ASN A 3 -20.21 15.93 17.37
CA ASN A 3 -18.96 15.31 16.93
C ASN A 3 -19.20 13.81 16.68
N LYS A 4 -19.53 13.43 15.44
CA LYS A 4 -19.49 12.03 14.99
C LYS A 4 -18.08 11.75 14.48
N SER A 5 -17.42 10.74 15.05
CA SER A 5 -16.18 10.20 14.47
C SER A 5 -16.53 9.58 13.11
N LEU A 6 -15.99 10.13 12.03
CA LEU A 6 -16.14 9.57 10.68
C LEU A 6 -15.34 8.27 10.59
N SER A 7 -15.97 7.23 10.05
CA SER A 7 -15.33 5.96 9.72
C SER A 7 -14.39 6.10 8.52
N LEU A 8 -13.45 5.17 8.36
CA LEU A 8 -12.53 5.13 7.22
C LEU A 8 -13.28 5.15 5.87
N ASP A 9 -14.40 4.42 5.77
CA ASP A 9 -15.22 4.36 4.55
C ASP A 9 -15.95 5.69 4.25
N GLU A 10 -16.24 6.49 5.29
CA GLU A 10 -16.81 7.83 5.14
C GLU A 10 -15.72 8.83 4.73
N LEU A 11 -14.50 8.68 5.25
CA LEU A 11 -13.35 9.50 4.85
C LEU A 11 -12.95 9.24 3.39
N VAL A 12 -12.88 7.98 2.96
CA VAL A 12 -12.57 7.61 1.57
C VAL A 12 -13.63 8.14 0.60
N ARG A 13 -14.92 8.06 0.97
CA ARG A 13 -16.01 8.63 0.16
C ARG A 13 -15.96 10.16 0.10
N ALA A 14 -15.75 10.81 1.24
CA ALA A 14 -15.64 12.28 1.28
C ALA A 14 -14.45 12.79 0.46
N ASN A 15 -13.30 12.11 0.53
CA ASN A 15 -12.13 12.44 -0.29
C ASN A 15 -12.42 12.25 -1.78
N LYS A 16 -13.10 11.16 -2.17
CA LYS A 16 -13.50 10.95 -3.56
C LYS A 16 -14.42 12.06 -4.07
N ASP A 17 -15.44 12.43 -3.31
CA ASP A 17 -16.38 13.50 -3.69
C ASP A 17 -15.70 14.88 -3.75
N GLN A 18 -14.67 15.11 -2.93
CA GLN A 18 -13.85 16.33 -2.98
C GLN A 18 -12.90 16.33 -4.18
N PHE A 19 -12.26 15.20 -4.49
CA PHE A 19 -11.44 15.03 -5.68
C PHE A 19 -12.25 15.26 -6.95
N ASP A 20 -13.40 14.59 -7.09
CA ASP A 20 -14.23 14.71 -8.28
C ASP A 20 -14.68 16.17 -8.49
N ARG A 21 -14.95 16.93 -7.40
CA ARG A 21 -15.25 18.37 -7.49
C ARG A 21 -14.05 19.20 -7.94
N ILE A 22 -12.91 19.09 -7.25
CA ILE A 22 -11.70 19.87 -7.57
C ILE A 22 -11.23 19.59 -8.99
N PHE A 23 -11.22 18.31 -9.38
CA PHE A 23 -10.85 17.90 -10.73
C PHE A 23 -11.77 18.52 -11.79
N ASN A 24 -13.09 18.46 -11.58
CA ASN A 24 -14.05 19.07 -12.51
C ASN A 24 -13.91 20.59 -12.60
N ASP A 25 -13.70 21.27 -11.47
CA ASP A 25 -13.50 22.72 -11.42
C ASP A 25 -12.21 23.13 -12.14
N GLN A 26 -11.11 22.42 -11.92
CA GLN A 26 -9.84 22.66 -12.61
C GLN A 26 -9.94 22.39 -14.12
N MET A 27 -10.65 21.32 -14.50
CA MET A 27 -10.90 21.00 -15.91
C MET A 27 -11.76 22.04 -16.63
N GLN A 28 -12.73 22.63 -15.92
CA GLN A 28 -13.51 23.77 -16.42
C GLN A 28 -12.68 25.04 -16.55
N GLN A 29 -11.88 25.37 -15.53
CA GLN A 29 -11.00 26.55 -15.56
C GLN A 29 -9.95 26.48 -16.67
N ALA A 30 -9.46 25.27 -16.99
CA ALA A 30 -8.52 25.05 -18.07
C ALA A 30 -9.15 24.97 -19.48
N ASN A 31 -10.49 25.06 -19.60
CA ASN A 31 -11.23 24.90 -20.85
C ASN A 31 -10.99 23.54 -21.56
N LEU A 32 -10.62 22.51 -20.78
CA LEU A 32 -10.22 21.18 -21.27
C LEU A 32 -11.37 20.16 -21.30
N GLN A 33 -12.57 20.55 -20.88
CA GLN A 33 -13.76 19.67 -20.94
C GLN A 33 -14.08 19.24 -22.39
N GLY A 34 -13.98 20.17 -23.35
CA GLY A 34 -14.20 19.89 -24.77
C GLY A 34 -13.11 19.01 -25.40
N SER A 35 -11.89 19.02 -24.86
CA SER A 35 -10.77 18.20 -25.34
C SER A 35 -10.97 16.71 -24.99
N LEU A 36 -11.61 16.44 -23.86
CA LEU A 36 -11.98 15.09 -23.42
C LEU A 36 -13.19 14.54 -24.19
N GLU A 37 -14.16 15.40 -24.53
CA GLU A 37 -15.26 15.02 -25.42
C GLU A 37 -14.77 14.82 -26.86
N ALA A 38 -13.86 15.66 -27.37
CA ALA A 38 -13.24 15.48 -28.69
C ALA A 38 -12.43 14.18 -28.77
N ALA A 39 -11.65 13.84 -27.74
CA ALA A 39 -10.95 12.56 -27.65
C ALA A 39 -11.91 11.35 -27.60
N ARG A 40 -13.11 11.52 -27.04
CA ARG A 40 -14.19 10.52 -27.11
C ARG A 40 -14.89 10.47 -28.47
N THR A 41 -14.82 11.54 -29.26
CA THR A 41 -15.49 11.64 -30.57
C THR A 41 -14.59 11.16 -31.72
N GLU A 42 -13.26 11.25 -31.58
CA GLU A 42 -12.29 10.60 -32.50
C GLU A 42 -12.30 9.07 -32.37
N ILE A 43 -12.80 8.55 -31.23
CA ILE A 43 -13.15 7.14 -31.04
C ILE A 43 -14.63 6.98 -31.43
N GLY A 44 -14.90 6.98 -32.73
CA GLY A 44 -16.25 7.09 -33.30
C GLY A 44 -17.25 6.06 -32.76
N VAL A 45 -18.25 6.54 -32.02
CA VAL A 45 -19.56 5.90 -31.89
C VAL A 45 -20.57 6.78 -32.61
N ALA A 46 -20.75 6.55 -33.91
CA ALA A 46 -21.85 7.11 -34.68
C ALA A 46 -22.87 6.00 -34.99
N SER A 47 -24.11 6.24 -34.56
CA SER A 47 -25.30 5.44 -34.83
C SER A 47 -25.64 5.45 -36.32
N GLY A 48 -25.56 4.29 -36.98
CA GLY A 48 -26.04 4.07 -38.35
C GLY A 48 -25.83 2.62 -38.79
N SER A 49 -26.90 1.96 -39.24
CA SER A 49 -26.96 0.53 -39.57
C SER A 49 -26.22 0.13 -40.86
N GLN A 50 -25.56 -1.05 -40.83
CA GLN A 50 -25.08 -1.98 -41.90
C GLN A 50 -23.55 -2.23 -41.87
N PRO A 51 -23.04 -3.35 -42.40
CA PRO A 51 -23.27 -4.76 -42.09
C PRO A 51 -21.99 -5.43 -41.52
N SER A 52 -22.09 -6.68 -41.06
CA SER A 52 -21.04 -7.44 -40.39
C SER A 52 -19.71 -7.54 -41.16
N VAL A 53 -18.62 -7.06 -40.56
CA VAL A 53 -17.24 -7.44 -40.90
C VAL A 53 -16.58 -7.98 -39.65
N VAL A 54 -16.30 -9.29 -39.68
CA VAL A 54 -15.55 -10.00 -38.64
C VAL A 54 -14.06 -9.73 -38.85
N SER A 55 -13.39 -9.13 -37.87
CA SER A 55 -11.93 -9.18 -37.73
C SER A 55 -11.56 -9.52 -36.29
N ALA A 56 -10.96 -10.69 -36.09
CA ALA A 56 -10.72 -11.33 -34.82
C ALA A 56 -9.46 -10.80 -34.11
N SER A 57 -9.65 -10.14 -32.95
CA SER A 57 -8.89 -10.39 -31.71
C SER A 57 -9.57 -9.68 -30.53
N ASP A 58 -10.84 -9.99 -30.27
CA ASP A 58 -11.50 -9.66 -29.00
C ASP A 58 -11.36 -10.86 -28.07
N SER A 59 -10.69 -10.66 -26.94
CA SER A 59 -10.51 -11.67 -25.90
C SER A 59 -11.85 -12.04 -25.26
N ASN A 60 -12.52 -13.01 -25.87
CA ASN A 60 -13.87 -13.50 -25.54
C ASN A 60 -14.06 -13.81 -24.04
N ILE A 61 -13.00 -14.19 -23.33
CA ILE A 61 -13.09 -14.61 -21.93
C ILE A 61 -13.44 -13.48 -20.94
N VAL A 62 -12.91 -12.27 -21.10
CA VAL A 62 -13.21 -11.14 -20.19
C VAL A 62 -14.68 -10.74 -20.32
N ASN A 63 -15.20 -10.72 -21.55
CA ASN A 63 -16.62 -10.46 -21.81
C ASN A 63 -17.52 -11.54 -21.20
N ILE A 64 -17.13 -12.81 -21.29
CA ILE A 64 -17.86 -13.93 -20.65
C ILE A 64 -17.87 -13.76 -19.11
N LEU A 65 -16.74 -13.41 -18.51
CA LEU A 65 -16.63 -13.21 -17.06
C LEU A 65 -17.47 -12.01 -16.59
N ASN A 66 -17.40 -10.88 -17.29
CA ASN A 66 -18.23 -9.70 -17.02
C ASN A 66 -19.73 -10.01 -17.16
N GLN A 67 -20.14 -10.75 -18.20
CA GLN A 67 -21.56 -11.12 -18.37
C GLN A 67 -22.05 -12.05 -17.27
N LYS A 68 -21.21 -12.96 -16.78
CA LYS A 68 -21.63 -13.98 -15.81
C LYS A 68 -21.54 -13.50 -14.36
N TYR A 69 -20.53 -12.73 -14.02
CA TYR A 69 -20.22 -12.35 -12.64
C TYR A 69 -20.33 -10.83 -12.39
N SER A 70 -20.57 -10.01 -13.41
CA SER A 70 -20.54 -8.54 -13.31
C SER A 70 -19.22 -8.09 -12.67
N ASP A 71 -19.28 -7.52 -11.45
CA ASP A 71 -18.12 -7.05 -10.70
C ASP A 71 -17.61 -8.07 -9.66
N ASP A 72 -18.25 -9.24 -9.53
CA ASP A 72 -17.91 -10.31 -8.58
C ASP A 72 -16.91 -11.33 -9.15
N TRP A 73 -15.88 -10.82 -9.82
CA TRP A 73 -14.72 -11.61 -10.23
C TRP A 73 -13.45 -10.76 -10.25
N SER A 74 -12.31 -11.41 -10.03
CA SER A 74 -10.99 -10.79 -10.13
C SER A 74 -9.97 -11.80 -10.62
N HIS A 75 -8.83 -11.31 -11.11
CA HIS A 75 -7.71 -12.18 -11.43
C HIS A 75 -6.37 -11.56 -11.07
N ASP A 76 -5.43 -12.41 -10.69
CA ASP A 76 -4.05 -12.03 -10.38
C ASP A 76 -3.10 -12.76 -11.33
N LEU A 77 -2.15 -12.02 -11.92
CA LEU A 77 -1.01 -12.60 -12.61
C LEU A 77 0.06 -12.94 -11.57
N ILE A 78 0.28 -14.23 -11.34
CA ILE A 78 1.21 -14.74 -10.31
C ILE A 78 2.64 -14.73 -10.84
N GLU A 79 2.82 -15.17 -12.09
CA GLU A 79 4.14 -15.32 -12.71
C GLU A 79 4.01 -15.13 -14.22
N HIS A 80 5.04 -14.56 -14.85
CA HIS A 80 5.23 -14.69 -16.29
C HIS A 80 6.69 -15.05 -16.59
N THR A 81 6.89 -15.94 -17.55
CA THR A 81 8.21 -16.39 -18.00
C THR A 81 8.24 -16.36 -19.52
N THR A 82 9.31 -15.81 -20.09
CA THR A 82 9.56 -15.83 -21.53
C THR A 82 10.59 -16.92 -21.85
N ILE A 83 10.22 -17.89 -22.69
CA ILE A 83 11.11 -18.97 -23.14
C ILE A 83 11.14 -18.94 -24.67
N GLY A 84 12.25 -18.43 -25.22
CA GLY A 84 12.38 -18.24 -26.67
C GLY A 84 11.34 -17.25 -27.20
N ASN A 85 10.50 -17.69 -28.14
CA ASN A 85 9.42 -16.88 -28.72
C ASN A 85 8.05 -17.16 -28.08
N GLU A 86 8.00 -17.81 -26.92
CA GLU A 86 6.77 -18.12 -26.20
C GLU A 86 6.76 -17.46 -24.83
N ILE A 87 5.62 -16.87 -24.47
CA ILE A 87 5.35 -16.37 -23.11
C ILE A 87 4.44 -17.38 -22.42
N ARG A 88 4.82 -17.76 -21.22
CA ARG A 88 3.99 -18.51 -20.28
C ARG A 88 3.59 -17.59 -19.14
N VAL A 89 2.31 -17.59 -18.79
CA VAL A 89 1.75 -16.85 -17.66
C VAL A 89 1.07 -17.84 -16.72
N VAL A 90 1.15 -17.59 -15.41
CA VAL A 90 0.32 -18.25 -14.39
C VAL A 90 -0.67 -17.22 -13.85
N CYS A 91 -1.97 -17.48 -14.02
CA CYS A 91 -3.03 -16.62 -13.51
C CYS A 91 -3.90 -17.34 -12.51
N ARG A 92 -4.34 -16.61 -11.48
CA ARG A 92 -5.37 -17.01 -10.55
C ARG A 92 -6.65 -16.24 -10.85
N LEU A 93 -7.75 -16.95 -11.07
CA LEU A 93 -9.09 -16.40 -11.23
C LEU A 93 -9.90 -16.68 -9.95
N GLN A 94 -10.54 -15.64 -9.42
CA GLN A 94 -11.56 -15.74 -8.38
C GLN A 94 -12.90 -15.32 -8.98
N ALA A 95 -13.88 -16.22 -9.00
CA ALA A 95 -15.22 -15.95 -9.53
C ALA A 95 -16.25 -16.91 -8.91
N GLY A 96 -17.43 -16.39 -8.55
CA GLY A 96 -18.52 -17.22 -8.01
C GLY A 96 -18.17 -17.98 -6.72
N GLY A 97 -17.38 -17.35 -5.84
CA GLY A 97 -16.92 -17.97 -4.58
C GLY A 97 -15.86 -19.07 -4.76
N MET A 98 -15.36 -19.31 -5.97
CA MET A 98 -14.33 -20.29 -6.26
C MET A 98 -13.05 -19.62 -6.75
N THR A 99 -11.92 -20.24 -6.42
CA THR A 99 -10.59 -19.80 -6.87
C THR A 99 -9.92 -20.92 -7.66
N LYS A 100 -9.43 -20.59 -8.85
CA LYS A 100 -8.68 -21.51 -9.71
C LYS A 100 -7.42 -20.84 -10.23
N THR A 101 -6.34 -21.61 -10.36
CA THR A 101 -5.06 -21.13 -10.88
C THR A 101 -4.63 -21.99 -12.05
N ARG A 102 -4.35 -21.40 -13.20
CA ARG A 102 -3.89 -22.11 -14.40
C ARG A 102 -2.79 -21.34 -15.12
N SER A 103 -2.04 -22.06 -15.94
CA SER A 103 -1.05 -21.45 -16.83
C SER A 103 -1.58 -21.35 -18.26
N GLY A 104 -1.33 -20.23 -18.90
CA GLY A 104 -1.60 -20.02 -20.32
C GLY A 104 -0.30 -19.69 -21.06
N THR A 105 -0.26 -19.99 -22.35
CA THR A 105 0.89 -19.70 -23.21
C THR A 105 0.47 -18.93 -24.44
N ALA A 106 1.37 -18.12 -25.00
CA ALA A 106 1.18 -17.44 -26.28
C ALA A 106 2.51 -17.15 -26.97
N GLN A 107 2.52 -17.20 -28.30
CA GLN A 107 3.70 -16.89 -29.11
C GLN A 107 3.88 -15.37 -29.28
N VAL A 108 5.13 -14.92 -29.25
CA VAL A 108 5.53 -13.52 -29.42
C VAL A 108 5.62 -13.20 -30.91
N ASN A 109 4.62 -12.49 -31.43
CA ASN A 109 4.59 -12.04 -32.83
C ASN A 109 4.84 -10.52 -32.90
N GLY A 110 6.03 -10.09 -32.51
CA GLY A 110 6.49 -8.70 -32.62
C GLY A 110 6.10 -7.76 -31.46
N ASN A 111 5.18 -8.15 -30.58
CA ASN A 111 4.84 -7.39 -29.37
C ASN A 111 4.66 -8.30 -28.15
N ILE A 112 5.55 -8.14 -27.17
CA ILE A 112 5.57 -8.92 -25.93
C ILE A 112 4.32 -8.65 -25.09
N GLY A 113 3.86 -7.40 -24.97
CA GLY A 113 2.66 -7.06 -24.20
C GLY A 113 1.39 -7.75 -24.74
N ILE A 114 1.23 -7.81 -26.06
CA ILE A 114 0.10 -8.53 -26.68
C ILE A 114 0.20 -10.04 -26.42
N ALA A 115 1.41 -10.60 -26.42
CA ALA A 115 1.62 -12.01 -26.10
C ALA A 115 1.35 -12.31 -24.61
N VAL A 116 1.72 -11.42 -23.69
CA VAL A 116 1.36 -11.54 -22.26
C VAL A 116 -0.16 -11.51 -22.08
N GLN A 117 -0.86 -10.59 -22.75
CA GLN A 117 -2.32 -10.52 -22.67
C GLN A 117 -2.98 -11.80 -23.19
N ARG A 118 -2.54 -12.33 -24.35
CA ARG A 118 -3.07 -13.59 -24.90
C ARG A 118 -2.79 -14.78 -24.01
N ALA A 119 -1.59 -14.87 -23.42
CA ALA A 119 -1.25 -15.93 -22.47
C ALA A 119 -2.12 -15.83 -21.19
N THR A 120 -2.41 -14.61 -20.74
CA THR A 120 -3.33 -14.33 -19.61
C THR A 120 -4.75 -14.77 -19.95
N ASP A 121 -5.27 -14.40 -21.12
CA ASP A 121 -6.62 -14.78 -21.58
C ASP A 121 -6.76 -16.32 -21.68
N ASN A 122 -5.73 -17.00 -22.18
CA ASN A 122 -5.67 -18.47 -22.24
C ASN A 122 -5.70 -19.12 -20.84
N ALA A 123 -5.02 -18.52 -19.86
CA ALA A 123 -5.03 -18.98 -18.48
C ALA A 123 -6.41 -18.79 -17.81
N LEU A 124 -7.04 -17.63 -18.05
CA LEU A 124 -8.38 -17.32 -17.53
C LEU A 124 -9.44 -18.25 -18.13
N ALA A 125 -9.35 -18.56 -19.43
CA ALA A 125 -10.29 -19.45 -20.10
C ALA A 125 -10.27 -20.87 -19.49
N GLN A 126 -9.08 -21.38 -19.15
CA GLN A 126 -8.94 -22.66 -18.47
C GLN A 126 -9.51 -22.61 -17.04
N CYS A 127 -9.24 -21.54 -16.29
CA CYS A 127 -9.82 -21.38 -14.96
C CYS A 127 -11.35 -21.35 -14.99
N TYR A 128 -11.92 -20.63 -15.96
CA TYR A 128 -13.35 -20.51 -16.16
C TYR A 128 -14.02 -21.84 -16.54
N ALA A 129 -13.39 -22.62 -17.43
CA ALA A 129 -13.89 -23.94 -17.81
C ALA A 129 -14.05 -24.85 -16.59
N GLU A 130 -13.09 -24.84 -15.66
CA GLU A 130 -13.16 -25.67 -14.45
C GLU A 130 -14.17 -25.20 -13.43
N ILE A 131 -14.31 -23.88 -13.26
CA ILE A 131 -15.37 -23.28 -12.44
C ILE A 131 -16.75 -23.73 -12.96
N ASN A 132 -16.91 -23.80 -14.28
CA ASN A 132 -18.15 -24.25 -14.91
C ASN A 132 -18.38 -25.77 -14.85
N GLU A 133 -17.35 -26.60 -15.06
CA GLU A 133 -17.49 -28.06 -14.95
C GLU A 133 -17.82 -28.52 -13.52
N THR A 134 -17.28 -27.82 -12.52
CA THR A 134 -17.62 -28.06 -11.09
C THR A 134 -19.08 -27.67 -10.78
N SER A 135 -19.64 -26.72 -11.55
CA SER A 135 -21.04 -26.30 -11.45
C SER A 135 -22.01 -27.25 -12.17
N ILE A 136 -21.54 -28.01 -13.17
CA ILE A 136 -22.36 -29.00 -13.92
C ILE A 136 -22.41 -30.35 -13.19
N THR A 137 -21.33 -30.75 -12.53
CA THR A 137 -21.27 -32.01 -11.75
C THR A 137 -22.14 -31.98 -10.48
N SER A 138 -22.47 -30.80 -9.97
CA SER A 138 -23.39 -30.60 -8.84
C SER A 138 -24.88 -30.58 -9.25
N ALA A 139 -25.20 -30.47 -10.55
CA ALA A 139 -26.58 -30.41 -11.05
C ALA A 139 -27.21 -31.79 -11.41
N ASN A 140 -26.41 -32.86 -11.49
CA ASN A 140 -26.86 -34.17 -12.00
C ASN A 140 -27.27 -35.21 -10.92
N LYS A 141 -27.60 -34.78 -9.69
CA LYS A 141 -28.11 -35.68 -8.64
C LYS A 141 -29.42 -35.18 -8.03
N THR A 142 -30.50 -35.21 -8.81
CA THR A 142 -31.85 -35.17 -8.23
C THR A 142 -32.84 -35.93 -9.12
N GLU A 143 -32.99 -37.24 -8.88
CA GLU A 143 -34.24 -37.94 -9.18
C GLU A 143 -35.05 -38.07 -7.89
N ILE A 144 -36.30 -37.65 -8.00
CA ILE A 144 -37.31 -37.54 -6.95
C ILE A 144 -37.89 -38.94 -6.69
N ARG A 145 -37.88 -39.38 -5.42
CA ARG A 145 -38.85 -40.36 -4.91
C ARG A 145 -39.35 -39.94 -3.52
N THR A 146 -40.68 -39.89 -3.43
CA THR A 146 -41.54 -39.35 -2.37
C THR A 146 -41.58 -40.23 -1.09
N PRO A 147 -42.10 -39.70 0.04
CA PRO A 147 -41.74 -40.07 1.41
C PRO A 147 -42.74 -41.00 2.10
N ALA A 148 -42.31 -41.70 3.15
CA ALA A 148 -43.16 -42.06 4.31
C ALA A 148 -42.32 -42.63 5.48
N GLY A 149 -42.61 -42.15 6.70
CA GLY A 149 -42.41 -42.90 7.93
C GLY A 149 -41.54 -42.25 9.00
N ASP A 150 -42.14 -41.38 9.83
CA ASP A 150 -42.18 -41.42 11.31
C ASP A 150 -40.89 -41.79 12.07
N THR A 151 -40.37 -41.09 13.10
CA THR A 151 -40.93 -40.12 14.07
C THR A 151 -39.78 -39.53 14.93
N ALA A 152 -39.82 -38.21 15.17
CA ALA A 152 -39.36 -37.39 16.33
C ALA A 152 -37.93 -37.52 16.95
N PRO A 153 -37.40 -36.50 17.68
CA PRO A 153 -37.89 -35.13 17.91
C PRO A 153 -36.89 -34.02 17.50
N ALA A 154 -37.39 -32.78 17.47
CA ALA A 154 -36.63 -31.57 17.24
C ALA A 154 -35.48 -31.38 18.23
N ARG A 155 -34.27 -31.12 17.73
CA ARG A 155 -33.24 -30.40 18.49
C ARG A 155 -33.16 -28.97 17.97
N ALA A 156 -33.17 -28.06 18.95
CA ALA A 156 -33.21 -26.63 18.80
C ALA A 156 -32.15 -26.08 17.86
N ALA A 157 -32.44 -24.91 17.28
CA ALA A 157 -31.50 -24.10 16.54
C ALA A 157 -30.31 -23.75 17.45
N ASP A 158 -29.20 -24.47 17.29
CA ASP A 158 -27.91 -24.00 17.77
C ASP A 158 -27.39 -22.98 16.76
N SER A 159 -27.24 -21.76 17.25
CA SER A 159 -26.46 -20.72 16.63
C SER A 159 -25.12 -21.30 16.20
N THR A 160 -24.81 -21.25 14.90
CA THR A 160 -23.43 -21.40 14.44
C THR A 160 -22.67 -20.17 14.92
N ALA A 161 -22.20 -20.23 16.17
CA ALA A 161 -21.16 -19.35 16.66
C ALA A 161 -20.00 -19.43 15.67
N ALA A 162 -19.55 -18.28 15.20
CA ALA A 162 -18.28 -18.18 14.49
C ALA A 162 -17.24 -18.98 15.28
N MET A 163 -16.58 -19.95 14.63
CA MET A 163 -15.50 -20.69 15.27
C MET A 163 -14.52 -19.68 15.85
N PRO A 164 -14.15 -19.77 17.14
CA PRO A 164 -13.11 -18.91 17.69
C PRO A 164 -11.86 -19.12 16.85
N LEU A 165 -11.28 -18.05 16.30
CA LEU A 165 -9.92 -18.07 15.79
C LEU A 165 -9.06 -18.75 16.86
N GLN A 166 -8.53 -19.94 16.56
CA GLN A 166 -7.63 -20.63 17.49
C GLN A 166 -6.53 -19.65 17.89
N SER A 167 -6.45 -19.33 19.18
CA SER A 167 -5.40 -18.47 19.72
C SER A 167 -4.07 -19.03 19.25
N GLY A 168 -3.27 -18.21 18.57
CA GLY A 168 -1.95 -18.64 18.12
C GLY A 168 -1.15 -19.20 19.29
N ARG A 169 -0.32 -20.21 19.05
CA ARG A 169 0.49 -20.83 20.10
C ARG A 169 1.37 -19.75 20.73
N ARG A 170 1.08 -19.39 21.98
CA ARG A 170 1.87 -18.41 22.73
C ARG A 170 3.19 -19.04 23.12
N ALA A 171 4.28 -18.35 22.84
CA ALA A 171 5.59 -18.76 23.33
C ALA A 171 5.63 -18.64 24.87
N ARG A 172 6.20 -19.65 25.54
CA ARG A 172 6.43 -19.61 26.99
C ARG A 172 7.67 -18.75 27.28
N PRO A 173 7.70 -18.01 28.41
CA PRO A 173 8.89 -17.24 28.79
C PRO A 173 10.15 -18.13 28.81
N GLY A 174 11.17 -17.75 28.04
CA GLY A 174 12.45 -18.47 27.96
C GLY A 174 12.53 -19.58 26.90
N GLU A 175 11.42 -19.93 26.22
CA GLU A 175 11.46 -20.84 25.07
C GLU A 175 11.66 -20.04 23.76
N PRO A 176 12.48 -20.55 22.80
CA PRO A 176 12.57 -19.97 21.47
C PRO A 176 11.20 -19.96 20.77
N ILE A 177 10.94 -18.92 19.99
CA ILE A 177 9.75 -18.85 19.15
C ILE A 177 9.76 -20.00 18.13
N ASP A 178 8.63 -20.68 17.94
CA ASP A 178 8.53 -21.72 16.94
C ASP A 178 8.49 -21.11 15.52
N THR A 179 9.05 -21.82 14.55
CA THR A 179 9.24 -21.31 13.18
C THR A 179 7.91 -20.99 12.50
N VAL A 180 6.86 -21.77 12.76
CA VAL A 180 5.54 -21.54 12.15
C VAL A 180 4.95 -20.23 12.66
N THR A 181 5.00 -19.98 13.97
CA THR A 181 4.53 -18.72 14.55
C THR A 181 5.35 -17.53 14.06
N LEU A 182 6.68 -17.68 13.95
CA LEU A 182 7.56 -16.64 13.39
C LEU A 182 7.15 -16.29 11.95
N ASP A 183 7.01 -17.29 11.08
CA ASP A 183 6.63 -17.10 9.68
C ASP A 183 5.23 -16.47 9.54
N LEU A 184 4.28 -16.86 10.39
CA LEU A 184 2.94 -16.25 10.41
C LEU A 184 2.98 -14.78 10.80
N ILE A 185 3.77 -14.40 11.82
CA ILE A 185 3.90 -13.00 12.25
C ILE A 185 4.61 -12.18 11.18
N GLU A 186 5.68 -12.71 10.58
CA GLU A 186 6.38 -12.04 9.48
C GLU A 186 5.45 -11.76 8.30
N ASN A 187 4.73 -12.78 7.83
CA ASN A 187 3.80 -12.62 6.71
C ASN A 187 2.66 -11.66 7.05
N ALA A 188 2.19 -11.65 8.31
CA ALA A 188 1.19 -10.70 8.77
C ALA A 188 1.73 -9.25 8.78
N LEU A 189 2.96 -9.02 9.22
CA LEU A 189 3.60 -7.70 9.19
C LEU A 189 3.88 -7.24 7.75
N SER A 190 4.34 -8.14 6.88
CA SER A 190 4.54 -7.83 5.45
C SER A 190 3.21 -7.44 4.78
N ASN A 191 2.13 -8.18 5.04
CA ASN A 191 0.80 -7.80 4.57
C ASN A 191 0.30 -6.48 5.18
N ALA A 192 0.59 -6.22 6.46
CA ALA A 192 0.25 -4.95 7.08
C ALA A 192 0.91 -3.78 6.33
N ARG A 193 2.19 -3.89 5.96
CA ARG A 193 2.88 -2.89 5.13
C ARG A 193 2.15 -2.67 3.80
N HIS A 194 1.82 -3.74 3.06
CA HIS A 194 1.10 -3.60 1.79
C HIS A 194 -0.29 -2.97 1.95
N GLU A 195 -0.97 -3.23 3.06
CA GLU A 195 -2.26 -2.59 3.37
C GLU A 195 -2.09 -1.10 3.66
N MET A 196 -1.02 -0.69 4.34
CA MET A 196 -0.71 0.73 4.55
C MET A 196 -0.63 1.47 3.20
N ASP A 197 0.09 0.91 2.23
CA ASP A 197 0.19 1.46 0.87
C ASP A 197 -1.14 1.49 0.14
N ALA A 198 -1.87 0.38 0.16
CA ALA A 198 -3.15 0.27 -0.53
C ALA A 198 -4.18 1.28 -0.01
N VAL A 199 -4.14 1.58 1.30
CA VAL A 199 -4.97 2.64 1.90
C VAL A 199 -4.52 4.01 1.41
N LEU A 200 -3.22 4.29 1.41
CA LEU A 200 -2.69 5.57 0.96
C LEU A 200 -3.03 5.84 -0.51
N PHE A 201 -2.73 4.92 -1.44
CA PHE A 201 -2.93 5.14 -2.88
C PHE A 201 -4.39 5.37 -3.27
N ARG A 202 -5.32 4.76 -2.54
CA ARG A 202 -6.75 4.95 -2.79
C ARG A 202 -7.31 6.22 -2.19
N SER A 203 -6.58 6.85 -1.27
CA SER A 203 -7.07 7.98 -0.47
C SER A 203 -6.33 9.29 -0.76
N ALA A 204 -5.10 9.22 -1.24
CA ALA A 204 -4.30 10.38 -1.66
C ALA A 204 -4.89 11.04 -2.90
N MET A 205 -4.70 12.35 -3.01
CA MET A 205 -5.22 13.18 -4.09
C MET A 205 -4.12 13.70 -5.01
N SER A 206 -2.89 13.88 -4.53
CA SER A 206 -1.81 14.34 -5.40
C SER A 206 -1.31 13.23 -6.33
N PRO A 207 -0.89 13.58 -7.56
CA PRO A 207 -0.26 12.64 -8.46
C PRO A 207 1.10 12.13 -7.97
N VAL A 208 1.76 12.88 -7.08
CA VAL A 208 3.05 12.53 -6.50
C VAL A 208 2.94 11.25 -5.66
N ILE A 209 1.92 11.16 -4.81
CA ILE A 209 1.69 9.95 -4.02
C ILE A 209 0.89 8.92 -4.83
N ARG A 210 -0.17 9.36 -5.52
CA ARG A 210 -1.15 8.43 -6.12
C ARG A 210 -0.65 7.73 -7.38
N GLU A 211 0.16 8.40 -8.19
CA GLU A 211 0.67 7.86 -9.46
C GLU A 211 2.19 7.63 -9.45
N GLN A 212 2.98 8.50 -8.82
CA GLN A 212 4.43 8.36 -8.75
C GLN A 212 4.90 7.45 -7.60
N HIS A 213 4.06 7.21 -6.60
CA HIS A 213 4.37 6.36 -5.46
C HIS A 213 5.55 6.89 -4.62
N ASP A 214 5.61 8.21 -4.41
CA ASP A 214 6.61 8.85 -3.54
C ASP A 214 6.14 8.87 -2.07
N GLU A 215 6.13 7.67 -1.49
CA GLU A 215 5.78 7.41 -0.10
C GLU A 215 6.56 6.23 0.48
N PHE A 216 6.66 6.19 1.81
CA PHE A 216 7.44 5.15 2.47
C PHE A 216 6.79 4.70 3.78
N PRO A 217 6.09 3.55 3.80
CA PRO A 217 5.55 2.98 5.03
C PRO A 217 6.64 2.28 5.85
N MET A 218 6.43 2.22 7.15
CA MET A 218 7.27 1.49 8.08
C MET A 218 6.50 1.04 9.32
N ILE A 219 6.83 -0.15 9.80
CA ILE A 219 6.47 -0.64 11.14
C ILE A 219 7.77 -0.98 11.87
N THR A 220 7.88 -0.47 13.09
CA THR A 220 9.06 -0.66 13.95
C THR A 220 8.70 -1.34 15.27
N ASP A 221 9.71 -1.88 15.93
CA ASP A 221 9.60 -2.32 17.32
C ASP A 221 9.59 -1.10 18.30
N PRO A 222 9.44 -1.31 19.62
CA PRO A 222 9.41 -0.20 20.59
C PRO A 222 10.70 0.63 20.65
N LYS A 223 11.81 0.11 20.12
CA LYS A 223 13.11 0.79 20.07
C LYS A 223 13.28 1.58 18.77
N GLY A 224 12.27 1.58 17.89
CA GLY A 224 12.34 2.23 16.59
C GLY A 224 13.23 1.48 15.59
N ARG A 225 13.46 0.18 15.77
CA ARG A 225 14.15 -0.66 14.76
C ARG A 225 13.12 -1.11 13.73
N MET A 226 13.41 -0.92 12.44
CA MET A 226 12.51 -1.33 11.37
C MET A 226 12.34 -2.86 11.37
N ILE A 227 11.09 -3.31 11.40
CA ILE A 227 10.73 -4.72 11.22
C ILE A 227 10.26 -4.96 9.79
N VAL A 228 9.38 -4.09 9.28
CA VAL A 228 8.98 -4.06 7.86
C VAL A 228 8.91 -2.60 7.39
N GLY A 229 9.29 -2.36 6.15
CA GLY A 229 9.33 -1.03 5.55
C GLY A 229 10.20 -1.03 4.30
N GLN A 230 10.39 0.15 3.71
CA GLN A 230 11.14 0.32 2.46
C GLN A 230 12.53 0.94 2.67
N PHE A 231 12.67 1.84 3.64
CA PHE A 231 13.91 2.56 3.95
C PHE A 231 14.42 2.25 5.35
N GLY A 232 15.71 2.52 5.61
CA GLY A 232 16.27 2.40 6.95
C GLY A 232 15.46 3.18 7.99
N SER A 233 15.45 2.69 9.24
CA SER A 233 14.61 3.29 10.26
C SER A 233 15.12 4.65 10.71
N TYR A 234 14.21 5.62 10.67
CA TYR A 234 14.40 6.98 11.18
C TYR A 234 13.78 7.23 12.56
N VAL A 235 12.98 6.27 13.04
CA VAL A 235 12.26 6.40 14.32
C VAL A 235 13.23 6.45 15.50
N ALA A 236 14.31 5.67 15.46
CA ALA A 236 15.30 5.66 16.54
C ALA A 236 15.92 7.04 16.79
N GLU A 237 16.22 7.79 15.73
CA GLU A 237 16.76 9.15 15.85
C GLU A 237 15.69 10.13 16.37
N MET A 238 14.46 10.05 15.85
CA MET A 238 13.34 10.85 16.35
C MET A 238 13.08 10.64 17.85
N LEU A 239 13.27 9.41 18.34
CA LEU A 239 13.07 9.05 19.74
C LEU A 239 14.25 9.41 20.64
N ARG A 240 15.43 9.72 20.09
CA ARG A 240 16.68 9.91 20.85
C ARG A 240 16.54 10.96 21.95
N GLU A 241 15.82 12.03 21.66
CA GLU A 241 15.69 13.18 22.56
C GLU A 241 14.48 13.08 23.51
N LYS A 242 13.69 11.99 23.43
CA LYS A 242 12.51 11.74 24.29
C LYS A 242 11.61 12.96 24.45
N ARG A 243 11.37 13.68 23.34
CA ARG A 243 10.68 14.97 23.32
C ARG A 243 9.20 14.90 23.70
N PHE A 244 8.61 13.71 23.63
CA PHE A 244 7.17 13.52 23.76
C PHE A 244 6.84 12.51 24.87
N ASP A 245 5.86 12.87 25.69
CA ASP A 245 5.09 11.90 26.47
C ASP A 245 4.10 11.21 25.52
N LEU A 246 4.44 9.99 25.09
CA LEU A 246 3.69 9.24 24.09
C LEU A 246 2.50 8.51 24.73
N ALA A 247 1.36 8.62 24.09
CA ALA A 247 0.12 7.97 24.50
C ALA A 247 -0.63 7.35 23.31
N PRO A 248 -1.57 6.41 23.56
CA PRO A 248 -2.46 5.91 22.52
C PRO A 248 -3.21 7.06 21.83
N GLY A 249 -3.25 7.02 20.49
CA GLY A 249 -3.90 8.05 19.66
C GLY A 249 -3.06 9.30 19.40
N ASP A 250 -1.83 9.37 19.91
CA ASP A 250 -0.88 10.42 19.50
C ASP A 250 -0.47 10.25 18.05
N ILE A 251 -0.26 11.36 17.35
CA ILE A 251 0.32 11.39 16.00
C ILE A 251 1.31 12.54 15.94
N ILE A 252 2.58 12.22 15.64
CA ILE A 252 3.64 13.21 15.47
C ILE A 252 3.78 13.51 13.98
N LEU A 253 3.78 14.81 13.62
CA LEU A 253 4.08 15.31 12.27
C LEU A 253 5.42 16.03 12.28
N GLN A 254 6.22 15.86 11.22
CA GLN A 254 7.37 16.71 10.92
C GLN A 254 7.74 16.70 9.43
N SER A 255 8.56 17.67 9.02
CA SER A 255 9.22 17.69 7.71
C SER A 255 10.68 18.18 7.77
N ASP A 256 11.20 18.43 8.97
CA ASP A 256 12.54 19.01 9.17
C ASP A 256 13.65 17.95 8.97
N PRO A 257 14.43 18.02 7.86
CA PRO A 257 15.46 17.01 7.55
C PRO A 257 16.53 16.91 8.65
N TYR A 258 16.77 18.00 9.38
CA TYR A 258 17.77 18.03 10.43
C TYR A 258 17.30 17.40 11.75
N GLN A 259 15.98 17.30 11.98
CA GLN A 259 15.41 16.75 13.22
C GLN A 259 15.00 15.28 13.11
N CYS A 260 15.16 14.68 11.92
CA CYS A 260 14.98 13.25 11.69
C CYS A 260 16.28 12.54 11.25
N GLY A 261 17.44 13.16 11.44
CA GLY A 261 18.74 12.58 11.06
C GLY A 261 18.93 12.40 9.56
N GLY A 262 18.31 13.25 8.73
CA GLY A 262 18.37 13.16 7.26
C GLY A 262 17.47 12.07 6.66
N ALA A 263 16.57 11.49 7.44
CA ALA A 263 15.64 10.47 6.98
C ALA A 263 14.69 10.93 5.87
N VAL A 264 14.19 12.16 5.98
CA VAL A 264 13.62 12.87 4.85
C VAL A 264 14.69 13.77 4.25
N SER A 265 14.73 13.85 2.93
CA SER A 265 15.82 14.53 2.23
C SER A 265 15.56 16.03 2.04
N HIS A 266 14.28 16.43 2.06
CA HIS A 266 13.83 17.80 1.85
C HIS A 266 12.47 18.03 2.53
N ILE A 267 12.11 19.30 2.70
CA ILE A 267 10.92 19.70 3.48
C ILE A 267 9.56 19.34 2.84
N ASN A 268 9.54 18.92 1.58
CA ASN A 268 8.33 18.42 0.92
C ASN A 268 7.85 17.10 1.52
N ASP A 269 8.73 16.33 2.15
CA ASP A 269 8.35 15.05 2.75
C ASP A 269 7.71 15.29 4.10
N TRP A 270 6.41 15.00 4.21
CA TRP A 270 5.71 15.07 5.49
C TRP A 270 5.65 13.70 6.13
N LEU A 271 6.32 13.58 7.27
CA LEU A 271 6.48 12.36 8.02
C LEU A 271 5.52 12.32 9.19
N VAL A 272 4.75 11.22 9.26
CA VAL A 272 3.85 10.89 10.35
C VAL A 272 4.41 9.71 11.13
N LEU A 273 4.50 9.85 12.45
CA LEU A 273 4.87 8.78 13.38
C LEU A 273 3.75 8.55 14.40
N MET A 274 3.31 7.30 14.52
CA MET A 274 2.26 6.86 15.44
C MET A 274 2.79 5.78 16.40
N PRO A 275 2.79 6.02 17.73
CA PRO A 275 3.10 4.98 18.70
C PRO A 275 1.95 3.96 18.79
N ILE A 276 2.29 2.67 18.77
CA ILE A 276 1.33 1.58 18.84
C ILE A 276 1.34 1.01 20.26
N PHE A 277 0.17 1.00 20.90
CA PHE A 277 0.00 0.44 22.24
C PHE A 277 -0.90 -0.79 22.24
N HIS A 278 -0.56 -1.79 23.06
CA HIS A 278 -1.42 -2.93 23.37
C HIS A 278 -1.37 -3.23 24.86
N ASN A 279 -2.51 -3.15 25.54
CA ASN A 279 -2.63 -3.27 27.01
C ASN A 279 -1.62 -2.38 27.76
N ASP A 280 -1.61 -1.08 27.44
CA ASP A 280 -0.73 -0.05 28.01
C ASP A 280 0.78 -0.21 27.75
N ALA A 281 1.20 -1.26 27.05
CA ALA A 281 2.58 -1.43 26.61
C ALA A 281 2.77 -0.82 25.21
N LEU A 282 3.80 0.01 25.06
CA LEU A 282 4.30 0.42 23.74
C LEU A 282 4.86 -0.81 23.03
N VAL A 283 4.22 -1.22 21.94
CA VAL A 283 4.63 -2.41 21.17
C VAL A 283 5.39 -2.07 19.89
N GLY A 284 5.36 -0.82 19.46
CA GLY A 284 6.08 -0.38 18.27
C GLY A 284 5.62 0.96 17.78
N PHE A 285 5.97 1.28 16.53
CA PHE A 285 5.47 2.45 15.83
C PHE A 285 5.03 2.09 14.43
N SER A 286 3.95 2.70 13.97
CA SER A 286 3.62 2.78 12.54
C SER A 286 4.00 4.17 12.05
N SER A 287 4.65 4.23 10.91
CA SER A 287 5.17 5.47 10.37
C SER A 287 5.02 5.48 8.87
N MET A 288 4.79 6.65 8.31
CA MET A 288 4.74 6.84 6.87
C MET A 288 5.09 8.30 6.56
N PHE A 289 5.83 8.52 5.49
CA PHE A 289 5.94 9.84 4.89
C PHE A 289 5.56 9.80 3.43
N GLY A 290 5.12 10.94 2.91
CA GLY A 290 4.83 11.13 1.49
C GLY A 290 5.23 12.53 1.05
N HIS A 291 5.55 12.65 -0.22
CA HIS A 291 6.03 13.91 -0.80
C HIS A 291 4.86 14.84 -1.15
N MET A 292 4.80 15.99 -0.48
CA MET A 292 3.79 17.01 -0.75
C MET A 292 4.12 17.77 -2.02
N MET A 293 3.11 18.01 -2.86
CA MET A 293 3.24 18.76 -4.11
C MET A 293 3.81 20.18 -3.91
N ASP A 294 3.47 20.84 -2.81
CA ASP A 294 3.97 22.18 -2.49
C ASP A 294 3.96 22.42 -0.98
N VAL A 295 4.99 23.08 -0.47
CA VAL A 295 5.14 23.45 0.95
C VAL A 295 5.45 24.95 1.11
N GLY A 296 5.04 25.79 0.15
CA GLY A 296 5.16 27.24 0.26
C GLY A 296 6.57 27.82 0.02
N GLY A 297 7.47 27.07 -0.62
CA GLY A 297 8.74 27.59 -1.12
C GLY A 297 8.55 28.70 -2.16
N PRO A 298 9.58 29.44 -2.58
CA PRO A 298 9.45 30.59 -3.50
C PRO A 298 9.01 30.21 -4.93
N VAL A 299 9.12 28.92 -5.30
CA VAL A 299 8.69 28.39 -6.60
C VAL A 299 7.57 27.36 -6.40
N ALA A 300 6.73 27.17 -7.41
CA ALA A 300 5.75 26.08 -7.42
C ALA A 300 6.49 24.73 -7.34
N GLY A 301 5.99 23.82 -6.52
CA GLY A 301 6.70 22.56 -6.22
C GLY A 301 7.61 22.67 -4.99
N SER A 302 7.94 23.89 -4.55
CA SER A 302 8.81 24.15 -3.39
C SER A 302 10.21 23.51 -3.48
N MET A 303 10.72 23.32 -4.69
CA MET A 303 12.09 22.88 -4.96
C MET A 303 12.91 23.98 -5.68
N PRO A 304 13.24 25.09 -5.01
CA PRO A 304 14.05 26.15 -5.60
C PRO A 304 15.53 25.73 -5.73
N THR A 305 16.08 25.81 -6.94
CA THR A 305 17.53 25.61 -7.16
C THR A 305 18.40 26.76 -6.65
N THR A 306 17.79 27.90 -6.34
CA THR A 306 18.49 29.13 -5.93
C THR A 306 18.40 29.42 -4.43
N ALA A 307 17.78 28.54 -3.63
CA ALA A 307 17.70 28.75 -2.19
C ALA A 307 19.08 28.56 -1.54
N GLN A 308 19.56 29.58 -0.83
CA GLN A 308 20.84 29.53 -0.12
C GLN A 308 20.70 29.08 1.34
N SER A 309 19.46 28.87 1.80
CA SER A 309 19.16 28.37 3.14
C SER A 309 17.80 27.69 3.14
N ILE A 310 17.62 26.72 4.03
CA ILE A 310 16.35 26.00 4.21
C ILE A 310 15.14 26.92 4.53
N PHE A 311 15.40 28.12 5.07
CA PHE A 311 14.35 29.12 5.32
C PHE A 311 13.76 29.71 4.04
N GLY A 312 14.43 29.52 2.90
CA GLY A 312 13.97 29.89 1.58
C GLY A 312 13.35 28.73 0.80
N GLU A 313 13.11 27.57 1.42
CA GLU A 313 12.58 26.39 0.72
C GLU A 313 11.09 26.17 0.96
N GLY A 314 10.52 26.72 2.04
CA GLY A 314 9.10 26.57 2.40
C GLY A 314 8.89 26.35 3.89
N ILE A 315 7.72 25.85 4.28
CA ILE A 315 7.43 25.53 5.68
C ILE A 315 8.23 24.31 6.14
N ARG A 316 9.08 24.56 7.14
CA ARG A 316 9.80 23.51 7.86
C ARG A 316 9.07 23.17 9.14
N ILE A 317 8.51 21.97 9.22
CA ILE A 317 7.69 21.53 10.36
C ILE A 317 8.61 20.77 11.34
N PRO A 318 8.91 21.32 12.53
CA PRO A 318 9.61 20.53 13.55
C PRO A 318 8.70 19.39 14.04
N PRO A 319 9.23 18.38 14.74
CA PRO A 319 8.41 17.38 15.41
C PRO A 319 7.37 18.03 16.32
N ILE A 320 6.10 17.86 15.99
CA ILE A 320 4.95 18.36 16.76
C ILE A 320 3.91 17.25 16.93
N LYS A 321 3.16 17.27 18.04
CA LYS A 321 1.94 16.48 18.16
C LYS A 321 0.85 17.11 17.29
N LEU A 322 0.55 16.47 16.16
CA LEU A 322 -0.62 16.80 15.35
C LEU A 322 -1.90 16.25 15.99
N TYR A 323 -1.82 15.07 16.60
CA TYR A 323 -2.86 14.55 17.48
C TYR A 323 -2.27 14.32 18.87
N ASP A 324 -2.98 14.76 19.90
CA ASP A 324 -2.68 14.46 21.30
C ASP A 324 -3.83 13.63 21.88
N ARG A 325 -3.55 12.37 22.20
CA ARG A 325 -4.52 11.39 22.71
C ARG A 325 -5.79 11.31 21.87
N GLY A 326 -5.62 11.28 20.54
CA GLY A 326 -6.71 11.20 19.57
C GLY A 326 -7.34 12.55 19.19
N GLN A 327 -6.95 13.65 19.84
CA GLN A 327 -7.50 14.98 19.54
C GLN A 327 -6.59 15.74 18.58
N LEU A 328 -7.14 16.10 17.42
CA LEU A 328 -6.45 16.91 16.41
C LEU A 328 -6.14 18.30 16.95
N ASN A 329 -4.89 18.70 16.82
CA ASN A 329 -4.43 20.07 17.03
C ASN A 329 -4.74 20.91 15.79
N GLN A 330 -5.97 21.44 15.74
CA GLN A 330 -6.46 22.22 14.61
C GLN A 330 -5.57 23.45 14.32
N ALA A 331 -5.09 24.13 15.35
CA ALA A 331 -4.24 25.31 15.17
C ALA A 331 -2.90 24.98 14.49
N ALA A 332 -2.30 23.83 14.82
CA ALA A 332 -1.09 23.37 14.14
C ALA A 332 -1.36 23.02 12.68
N LEU A 333 -2.48 22.33 12.40
CA LEU A 333 -2.89 21.99 11.04
C LEU A 333 -3.15 23.24 10.20
N ASP A 334 -3.93 24.20 10.74
CA ASP A 334 -4.26 25.46 10.05
C ASP A 334 -3.00 26.26 9.73
N LEU A 335 -2.05 26.33 10.68
CA LEU A 335 -0.77 27.01 10.45
C LEU A 335 0.01 26.35 9.31
N VAL A 336 0.07 25.02 9.28
CA VAL A 336 0.78 24.27 8.24
C VAL A 336 0.13 24.49 6.87
N LEU A 337 -1.19 24.32 6.78
CA LEU A 337 -1.91 24.44 5.51
C LEU A 337 -1.96 25.88 4.97
N ASN A 338 -1.91 26.89 5.84
CA ASN A 338 -1.84 28.29 5.41
C ASN A 338 -0.51 28.66 4.74
N ASN A 339 0.51 27.81 4.83
CA ASN A 339 1.83 28.03 4.24
C ASN A 339 2.08 27.15 3.00
N THR A 340 1.03 26.74 2.28
CA THR A 340 1.17 26.03 0.99
C THR A 340 0.23 26.61 -0.05
N ARG A 341 0.60 26.47 -1.33
CA ARG A 341 -0.27 26.79 -2.47
C ARG A 341 -1.38 25.76 -2.67
N THR A 342 -1.23 24.56 -2.11
CA THR A 342 -2.12 23.41 -2.33
C THR A 342 -2.71 22.89 -1.01
N PRO A 343 -3.39 23.73 -0.21
CA PRO A 343 -3.86 23.34 1.13
C PRO A 343 -4.84 22.16 1.11
N ASP A 344 -5.79 22.14 0.17
CA ASP A 344 -6.79 21.05 0.09
C ASP A 344 -6.15 19.71 -0.28
N MET A 345 -5.14 19.74 -1.16
CA MET A 345 -4.41 18.56 -1.59
C MET A 345 -3.49 18.05 -0.47
N ASN A 346 -2.69 18.93 0.14
CA ASN A 346 -1.81 18.57 1.26
C ASN A 346 -2.62 18.06 2.47
N TYR A 347 -3.78 18.65 2.76
CA TYR A 347 -4.67 18.13 3.80
C TYR A 347 -5.10 16.70 3.47
N SER A 348 -5.55 16.46 2.25
CA SER A 348 -6.05 15.15 1.82
C SER A 348 -4.95 14.09 1.84
N ASP A 349 -3.76 14.43 1.36
CA ASP A 349 -2.59 13.55 1.38
C ASP A 349 -2.11 13.29 2.80
N LEU A 350 -2.05 14.30 3.68
CA LEU A 350 -1.72 14.11 5.09
C LEU A 350 -2.72 13.19 5.79
N MET A 351 -4.03 13.36 5.54
CA MET A 351 -5.04 12.47 6.08
C MET A 351 -4.90 11.04 5.54
N ALA A 352 -4.52 10.90 4.27
CA ALA A 352 -4.26 9.60 3.65
C ALA A 352 -3.03 8.90 4.26
N ILE A 353 -1.94 9.64 4.53
CA ILE A 353 -0.74 9.14 5.24
C ILE A 353 -1.10 8.68 6.65
N ILE A 354 -1.92 9.45 7.36
CA ILE A 354 -2.42 9.08 8.70
C ILE A 354 -3.30 7.83 8.61
N ALA A 355 -4.16 7.72 7.59
CA ALA A 355 -5.01 6.55 7.38
C ALA A 355 -4.19 5.27 7.10
N GLY A 356 -3.15 5.37 6.27
CA GLY A 356 -2.19 4.28 6.03
C GLY A 356 -1.50 3.87 7.34
N SER A 357 -0.99 4.84 8.10
CA SER A 357 -0.34 4.59 9.41
C SER A 357 -1.29 3.92 10.42
N ARG A 358 -2.57 4.32 10.46
CA ARG A 358 -3.61 3.66 11.28
C ARG A 358 -3.88 2.22 10.87
N ALA A 359 -3.80 1.90 9.58
CA ALA A 359 -3.92 0.52 9.12
C ALA A 359 -2.78 -0.34 9.69
N GLY A 360 -1.54 0.16 9.65
CA GLY A 360 -0.38 -0.49 10.26
C GLY A 360 -0.54 -0.70 11.78
N GLU A 361 -0.95 0.34 12.52
CA GLU A 361 -1.26 0.27 13.95
C GLU A 361 -2.28 -0.84 14.26
N LYS A 362 -3.42 -0.83 13.55
CA LYS A 362 -4.48 -1.82 13.73
C LYS A 362 -3.97 -3.25 13.56
N ARG A 363 -3.18 -3.51 12.51
CA ARG A 363 -2.65 -4.86 12.25
C ARG A 363 -1.67 -5.32 13.30
N VAL A 364 -0.80 -4.45 13.81
CA VAL A 364 0.11 -4.81 14.91
C VAL A 364 -0.68 -5.15 16.18
N ILE A 365 -1.75 -4.39 16.48
CA ILE A 365 -2.64 -4.68 17.61
C ILE A 365 -3.32 -6.05 17.43
N GLU A 366 -3.85 -6.36 16.25
CA GLU A 366 -4.46 -7.67 15.95
C GLU A 366 -3.47 -8.84 16.11
N ILE A 367 -2.22 -8.65 15.66
CA ILE A 367 -1.12 -9.62 15.85
C ILE A 367 -0.86 -9.83 17.35
N CYS A 368 -0.75 -8.74 18.12
CA CYS A 368 -0.54 -8.80 19.58
C CYS A 368 -1.71 -9.48 20.30
N GLN A 369 -2.95 -9.23 19.88
CA GLN A 369 -4.15 -9.89 20.44
C GLN A 369 -4.13 -11.39 20.17
N ARG A 370 -3.78 -11.79 18.93
CA ARG A 370 -3.79 -13.19 18.50
C ARG A 370 -2.67 -14.04 19.11
N PHE A 371 -1.44 -13.52 19.11
CA PHE A 371 -0.25 -14.27 19.51
C PHE A 371 0.27 -13.88 20.90
N GLY A 372 -0.17 -12.74 21.45
CA GLY A 372 0.34 -12.17 22.69
C GLY A 372 1.56 -11.27 22.47
N THR A 373 1.63 -10.18 23.22
CA THR A 373 2.69 -9.17 23.13
C THR A 373 4.10 -9.74 23.31
N GLN A 374 4.29 -10.69 24.23
CA GLN A 374 5.62 -11.30 24.44
C GLN A 374 6.08 -12.12 23.23
N THR A 375 5.19 -12.88 22.61
CA THR A 375 5.50 -13.63 21.39
C THR A 375 5.76 -12.69 20.21
N TYR A 376 5.02 -11.58 20.11
CA TYR A 376 5.30 -10.54 19.12
C TYR A 376 6.70 -9.92 19.29
N PHE A 377 7.12 -9.61 20.52
CA PHE A 377 8.47 -9.10 20.78
C PHE A 377 9.58 -10.11 20.44
N GLN A 378 9.39 -11.38 20.79
CA GLN A 378 10.31 -12.44 20.40
C GLN A 378 10.41 -12.58 18.88
N ALA A 379 9.27 -12.49 18.17
CA ALA A 379 9.25 -12.51 16.71
C ALA A 379 10.04 -11.33 16.13
N CYS A 380 9.77 -10.10 16.60
CA CYS A 380 10.49 -8.91 16.13
C CYS A 380 12.02 -9.04 16.32
N GLU A 381 12.46 -9.53 17.48
CA GLU A 381 13.89 -9.74 17.74
C GLU A 381 14.48 -10.83 16.83
N GLU A 382 13.80 -11.97 16.67
CA GLU A 382 14.29 -13.05 15.81
C GLU A 382 14.34 -12.64 14.34
N LEU A 383 13.37 -11.86 13.85
CA LEU A 383 13.38 -11.31 12.49
C LEU A 383 14.60 -10.41 12.27
N LEU A 384 14.89 -9.51 13.22
CA LEU A 384 16.08 -8.65 13.15
C LEU A 384 17.38 -9.47 13.17
N LEU A 385 17.47 -10.47 14.05
CA LEU A 385 18.64 -11.35 14.14
C LEU A 385 18.81 -12.18 12.87
N ARG A 386 17.72 -12.69 12.30
CA ARG A 386 17.73 -13.46 11.05
C ARG A 386 18.23 -12.62 9.88
N THR A 387 17.75 -11.38 9.75
CA THR A 387 18.24 -10.42 8.75
C THR A 387 19.72 -10.11 8.97
N ASN A 388 20.16 -9.90 10.21
CA ASN A 388 21.57 -9.68 10.52
C ASN A 388 22.46 -10.86 10.09
N ARG A 389 22.09 -12.09 10.45
CA ARG A 389 22.84 -13.29 10.06
C ARG A 389 22.91 -13.45 8.54
N ALA A 390 21.80 -13.24 7.85
CA ALA A 390 21.73 -13.32 6.39
C ALA A 390 22.65 -12.28 5.72
N MET A 391 22.55 -11.01 6.13
CA MET A 391 23.39 -9.94 5.57
C MET A 391 24.88 -10.15 5.84
N ARG A 392 25.26 -10.59 7.05
CA ARG A 392 26.67 -10.91 7.37
C ARG A 392 27.20 -12.02 6.46
N GLN A 393 26.40 -13.06 6.22
CA GLN A 393 26.76 -14.14 5.33
C GLN A 393 26.91 -13.65 3.89
N LEU A 394 25.96 -12.85 3.38
CA LEU A 394 26.03 -12.28 2.03
C LEU A 394 27.26 -11.40 1.84
N ILE A 395 27.57 -10.54 2.82
CA ILE A 395 28.76 -9.69 2.80
C ILE A 395 30.04 -10.53 2.71
N VAL A 396 30.20 -11.51 3.60
CA VAL A 396 31.40 -12.37 3.64
C VAL A 396 31.55 -13.20 2.37
N GLN A 397 30.44 -13.65 1.78
CA GLN A 397 30.45 -14.50 0.58
C GLN A 397 30.73 -13.70 -0.71
N ASN A 398 30.27 -12.45 -0.79
CA ASN A 398 30.22 -11.72 -2.06
C ASN A 398 31.13 -10.49 -2.12
N LEU A 399 31.59 -9.94 -0.99
CA LEU A 399 32.43 -8.75 -0.96
C LEU A 399 33.91 -9.11 -0.70
N PRO A 400 34.86 -8.53 -1.46
CA PRO A 400 36.29 -8.72 -1.19
C PRO A 400 36.70 -8.02 0.11
N THR A 401 37.76 -8.51 0.75
CA THR A 401 38.38 -7.84 1.92
C THR A 401 39.22 -6.64 1.54
N GLU A 402 39.65 -6.55 0.28
CA GLU A 402 40.43 -5.44 -0.23
C GLU A 402 39.54 -4.23 -0.53
N PRO A 403 39.87 -3.03 -0.03
CA PRO A 403 39.07 -1.83 -0.25
C PRO A 403 38.81 -1.57 -1.73
N LYS A 404 37.55 -1.26 -2.07
CA LYS A 404 37.17 -0.87 -3.44
C LYS A 404 36.73 0.58 -3.43
N SER A 405 37.30 1.36 -4.34
CA SER A 405 36.98 2.79 -4.47
C SER A 405 36.29 3.06 -5.80
N PHE A 406 35.30 3.93 -5.76
CA PHE A 406 34.63 4.50 -6.92
C PHE A 406 34.54 6.02 -6.74
N GLU A 407 34.73 6.77 -7.82
CA GLU A 407 34.48 8.20 -7.85
C GLU A 407 33.59 8.57 -9.03
N ASP A 408 32.69 9.53 -8.79
CA ASP A 408 31.77 10.08 -9.77
C ASP A 408 31.58 11.58 -9.51
N TYR A 409 30.88 12.28 -10.39
CA TYR A 409 30.70 13.72 -10.33
C TYR A 409 29.22 14.11 -10.39
N VAL A 410 28.86 15.13 -9.61
CA VAL A 410 27.62 15.90 -9.78
C VAL A 410 27.97 17.16 -10.56
N ASP A 411 27.23 17.43 -11.64
CA ASP A 411 27.57 18.50 -12.59
C ASP A 411 27.66 19.89 -11.96
N ASP A 412 26.61 20.31 -11.24
CA ASP A 412 26.57 21.57 -10.51
C ASP A 412 25.48 21.58 -9.40
N ASP A 413 25.39 22.67 -8.64
CA ASP A 413 24.39 22.93 -7.60
C ASP A 413 23.20 23.79 -8.05
N GLY A 414 23.04 24.03 -9.36
CA GLY A 414 22.05 24.93 -9.93
C GLY A 414 22.38 26.43 -9.76
N CYS A 415 23.48 26.78 -9.06
CA CYS A 415 23.95 28.14 -8.83
C CYS A 415 25.29 28.44 -9.53
N GLY A 416 25.73 27.56 -10.43
CA GLY A 416 26.97 27.69 -11.18
C GLY A 416 28.22 27.26 -10.41
N ASN A 417 28.08 26.58 -9.27
CA ASN A 417 29.20 25.92 -8.58
C ASN A 417 29.24 24.44 -8.98
N GLY A 418 30.45 23.89 -9.13
CA GLY A 418 30.65 22.50 -9.54
C GLY A 418 31.74 22.37 -10.61
N PRO A 419 31.99 21.14 -11.11
CA PRO A 419 31.40 19.89 -10.66
C PRO A 419 31.89 19.43 -9.28
N PHE A 420 31.06 18.67 -8.57
CA PHE A 420 31.39 18.11 -7.25
C PHE A 420 31.78 16.65 -7.37
N LYS A 421 33.01 16.33 -6.94
CA LYS A 421 33.46 14.94 -6.91
C LYS A 421 32.95 14.20 -5.68
N LEU A 422 32.23 13.11 -5.91
CA LEU A 422 31.85 12.13 -4.90
C LEU A 422 32.81 10.95 -4.97
N LYS A 423 33.44 10.60 -3.85
CA LYS A 423 34.31 9.42 -3.76
C LYS A 423 33.88 8.55 -2.59
N LEU A 424 33.61 7.28 -2.88
CA LEU A 424 33.28 6.26 -1.89
C LEU A 424 34.37 5.18 -1.91
N THR A 425 34.82 4.78 -0.72
CA THR A 425 35.61 3.56 -0.53
C THR A 425 34.84 2.65 0.41
N VAL A 426 34.52 1.45 -0.06
CA VAL A 426 33.86 0.39 0.72
C VAL A 426 34.88 -0.63 1.16
#